data_AF-B7R3M1-F1
#
_entry.id   AF-B7R3M1-F1
#
_cell.length_a   1.000
_cell.length_b   1.000
_cell.length_c   1.000
_cell.angle_alpha   90.00
_cell.angle_beta   90.00
_cell.angle_gamma   90.00
#
_symmetry.space_group_name_H-M   'P 1'
#
loop_
_entity.id
_entity.type
_entity.pdbx_description
1 polymer ?
#
loop_
_entity_poly.entity_id
_entity_poly.type
_entity_poly.pdbx_seq_one_letter_code
_entity_poly.pdbx_strand_id
1 'polypeptide(L)'
;MGIKMSWEEFARSMGIEPQILENKEARLLKKFVMDLKVPTHCIGCQGLDLNNPNPVHHPSYELTPACNHDCIFCYSNVAVKLGKAPKPGYYGWERPKAITVSQYGEPLLSKRIVEVNRMLRERFPEARLDLQTNGSLLTEELWQKLDFDLVMISLDSSTREKHLKITNADTFDAVVNALRIVGSDESVRSAVRTIFMPGINDEDIPKIAEMASSLGIDEMMLQPLTIHELNVERLRKAGLDFDRAESVREFLKAAMEAKRYIDVRISGCQLVLYRRMDHLTLFSARRVARDVVPLVKRERNVT
;
A
#
# COMPACT_ATOMS: atom_id res chain seq x y z
N MET A 1 32.61 -24.99 -31.53
CA MET A 1 32.24 -23.84 -30.68
C MET A 1 31.53 -22.81 -31.54
N GLY A 2 30.21 -22.76 -31.51
CA GLY A 2 29.46 -21.73 -32.23
C GLY A 2 29.60 -20.40 -31.50
N ILE A 3 30.12 -19.38 -32.18
CA ILE A 3 30.20 -18.02 -31.64
C ILE A 3 28.76 -17.55 -31.43
N LYS A 4 28.35 -17.34 -30.18
CA LYS A 4 27.09 -16.64 -29.87
C LYS A 4 27.32 -15.16 -30.16
N MET A 5 27.02 -14.73 -31.37
CA MET A 5 26.91 -13.32 -31.69
C MET A 5 25.65 -12.75 -31.04
N SER A 6 25.76 -11.55 -30.46
CA SER A 6 24.59 -10.77 -30.06
C SER A 6 23.80 -10.32 -31.30
N TRP A 7 22.52 -9.97 -31.13
CA TRP A 7 21.71 -9.46 -32.24
C TRP A 7 22.32 -8.19 -32.86
N GLU A 8 22.96 -7.34 -32.06
CA GLU A 8 23.63 -6.11 -32.48
C GLU A 8 24.88 -6.41 -33.31
N GLU A 9 25.68 -7.39 -32.89
CA GLU A 9 26.84 -7.87 -33.63
C GLU A 9 26.44 -8.49 -34.97
N PHE A 10 25.34 -9.24 -34.98
CA PHE A 10 24.77 -9.81 -36.20
C PHE A 10 24.29 -8.71 -37.17
N ALA A 11 23.53 -7.73 -36.68
CA ALA A 11 23.09 -6.59 -37.50
C ALA A 11 24.28 -5.81 -38.09
N ARG A 12 25.31 -5.50 -37.28
CA ARG A 12 26.53 -4.84 -37.77
C ARG A 12 27.28 -5.67 -38.81
N SER A 13 27.34 -6.99 -38.66
CA SER A 13 27.95 -7.89 -39.66
C SER A 13 27.22 -7.86 -41.02
N MET A 14 25.95 -7.48 -41.02
CA MET A 14 25.12 -7.30 -42.21
C MET A 14 25.17 -5.87 -42.77
N GLY A 15 26.05 -5.00 -42.24
CA GLY A 15 26.13 -3.59 -42.64
C GLY A 15 24.95 -2.73 -42.15
N ILE A 16 24.17 -3.23 -41.18
CA ILE A 16 23.05 -2.52 -40.57
C ILE A 16 23.51 -1.96 -39.23
N GLU A 17 23.52 -0.63 -39.07
CA GLU A 17 23.71 -0.06 -37.73
C GLU A 17 22.42 -0.24 -36.92
N PRO A 18 22.46 -0.98 -35.79
CA PRO A 18 21.27 -1.21 -34.99
C PRO A 18 20.75 0.12 -34.44
N GLN A 19 19.52 0.49 -34.77
CA GLN A 19 18.87 1.60 -34.10
C GLN A 19 18.36 1.12 -32.74
N ILE A 20 19.05 1.52 -31.68
CA ILE A 20 18.55 1.33 -30.32
C ILE A 20 17.46 2.38 -30.09
N LEU A 21 16.21 1.92 -30.00
CA LEU A 21 15.10 2.76 -29.55
C LEU A 21 15.34 3.17 -28.09
N GLU A 22 15.98 4.31 -27.89
CA GLU A 22 16.22 4.85 -26.57
C GLU A 22 14.97 5.54 -26.02
N ASN A 23 14.31 4.89 -25.06
CA ASN A 23 13.26 5.52 -24.26
C ASN A 23 13.87 6.08 -22.96
N LYS A 24 14.18 7.39 -22.94
CA LYS A 24 14.77 8.07 -21.77
C LYS A 24 13.88 7.97 -20.53
N GLU A 25 12.56 8.08 -20.71
CA GLU A 25 11.58 7.96 -19.62
C GLU A 25 11.59 6.55 -19.01
N ALA A 26 11.65 5.52 -19.85
CA ALA A 26 11.78 4.13 -19.41
C ALA A 26 13.05 3.91 -18.56
N ARG A 27 14.20 4.44 -18.99
CA ARG A 27 15.45 4.36 -18.20
C ARG A 27 15.33 5.12 -16.88
N LEU A 28 14.70 6.29 -16.87
CA LEU A 28 14.47 7.08 -15.66
C LEU A 28 13.61 6.32 -14.64
N LEU A 29 12.49 5.73 -15.10
CA LEU A 29 11.64 4.90 -14.24
C LEU A 29 12.37 3.67 -13.72
N LYS A 30 13.21 3.05 -14.56
CA LYS A 30 14.03 1.93 -14.12
C LYS A 30 15.00 2.34 -13.01
N LYS A 31 15.70 3.46 -13.17
CA LYS A 31 16.59 4.01 -12.13
C LYS A 31 15.82 4.27 -10.84
N PHE A 32 14.67 4.95 -10.94
CA PHE A 32 13.79 5.21 -9.80
C PHE A 32 13.40 3.94 -9.04
N VAL A 33 12.98 2.88 -9.75
CA VAL A 33 12.64 1.58 -9.14
C VAL A 33 13.84 0.93 -8.44
N MET A 34 15.06 1.10 -8.94
CA MET A 34 16.25 0.60 -8.26
C MET A 34 16.51 1.37 -6.96
N ASP A 35 16.29 2.69 -6.98
CA ASP A 35 16.54 3.60 -5.86
C ASP A 35 15.48 3.53 -4.74
N LEU A 36 14.28 2.98 -5.02
CA LEU A 36 13.21 2.85 -4.03
C LEU A 36 13.57 1.86 -2.90
N LYS A 37 13.19 2.20 -1.67
CA LYS A 37 13.23 1.27 -0.53
C LYS A 37 11.91 0.49 -0.46
N VAL A 38 11.98 -0.73 0.09
CA VAL A 38 10.75 -1.45 0.46
C VAL A 38 10.04 -0.72 1.62
N PRO A 39 8.70 -0.66 1.64
CA PRO A 39 7.93 -0.12 2.77
C PRO A 39 8.35 -0.76 4.07
N THR A 40 8.42 0.01 5.16
CA THR A 40 8.83 -0.54 6.46
C THR A 40 7.89 -1.68 6.88
N HIS A 41 6.60 -1.48 6.61
CA HIS A 41 5.55 -2.50 6.73
C HIS A 41 5.87 -3.83 6.00
N CYS A 42 6.53 -3.79 4.85
CA CYS A 42 6.86 -4.98 4.07
C CYS A 42 8.13 -5.71 4.54
N ILE A 43 8.94 -5.11 5.42
CA ILE A 43 10.18 -5.73 5.93
C ILE A 43 9.80 -7.01 6.69
N GLY A 44 10.39 -8.14 6.28
CA GLY A 44 10.10 -9.47 6.84
C GLY A 44 8.97 -10.22 6.15
N CYS A 45 8.29 -9.63 5.14
CA CYS A 45 7.26 -10.30 4.36
C CYS A 45 7.86 -11.36 3.43
N GLN A 46 7.23 -12.54 3.36
CA GLN A 46 7.65 -13.61 2.44
C GLN A 46 7.52 -13.21 0.97
N GLY A 47 6.63 -12.26 0.65
CA GLY A 47 6.45 -11.72 -0.71
C GLY A 47 7.64 -10.90 -1.22
N LEU A 48 8.67 -10.68 -0.41
CA LEU A 48 9.94 -10.11 -0.86
C LEU A 48 10.86 -11.17 -1.49
N ASP A 49 10.67 -12.45 -1.19
CA ASP A 49 11.45 -13.55 -1.77
C ASP A 49 10.76 -14.10 -3.01
N LEU A 50 11.31 -13.78 -4.17
CA LEU A 50 10.81 -14.24 -5.47
C LEU A 50 11.13 -15.71 -5.77
N ASN A 51 11.88 -16.39 -4.91
CA ASN A 51 12.09 -17.83 -5.01
C ASN A 51 11.04 -18.62 -4.21
N ASN A 52 10.27 -17.95 -3.34
CA ASN A 52 9.16 -18.57 -2.64
C ASN A 52 7.97 -18.73 -3.60
N PRO A 53 7.55 -19.97 -3.94
CA PRO A 53 6.46 -20.18 -4.89
C PRO A 53 5.08 -19.84 -4.31
N ASN A 54 4.95 -19.82 -2.97
CA ASN A 54 3.68 -19.61 -2.27
C ASN A 54 3.88 -18.65 -1.07
N PRO A 55 4.25 -17.38 -1.31
CA PRO A 55 4.48 -16.44 -0.23
C PRO A 55 3.19 -16.15 0.52
N VAL A 56 3.28 -16.17 1.84
CA VAL A 56 2.18 -15.82 2.73
C VAL A 56 2.37 -14.37 3.22
N HIS A 57 1.32 -13.56 3.13
CA HIS A 57 1.33 -12.21 3.70
C HIS A 57 1.62 -12.27 5.20
N HIS A 58 2.18 -11.21 5.80
CA HIS A 58 2.45 -11.23 7.24
C HIS A 58 1.16 -11.47 8.06
N PRO A 59 1.31 -12.00 9.29
CA PRO A 59 0.21 -12.25 10.20
C PRO A 59 -0.61 -11.02 10.49
N SER A 60 -1.90 -11.22 10.73
CA SER A 60 -2.79 -10.16 11.16
C SER A 60 -3.57 -10.55 12.41
N TYR A 61 -3.97 -9.54 13.16
CA TYR A 61 -5.04 -9.65 14.14
C TYR A 61 -6.22 -8.81 13.66
N GLU A 62 -7.34 -9.45 13.38
CA GLU A 62 -8.55 -8.77 12.94
C GLU A 62 -9.43 -8.47 14.17
N LEU A 63 -9.80 -7.20 14.36
CA LEU A 63 -10.63 -6.78 15.50
C LEU A 63 -12.11 -6.78 15.15
N THR A 64 -12.44 -6.22 13.99
CA THR A 64 -13.81 -6.06 13.52
C THR A 64 -13.78 -5.78 12.01
N PRO A 65 -14.71 -6.32 11.22
CA PRO A 65 -14.87 -5.91 9.83
C PRO A 65 -15.68 -4.61 9.68
N ALA A 66 -16.23 -4.07 10.76
CA ALA A 66 -16.98 -2.82 10.74
C ALA A 66 -16.07 -1.62 10.48
N CYS A 67 -16.58 -0.61 9.80
CA CYS A 67 -15.86 0.63 9.49
C CYS A 67 -16.83 1.82 9.51
N ASN A 68 -16.35 2.98 9.94
CA ASN A 68 -17.09 4.25 9.90
C ASN A 68 -16.90 5.00 8.56
N HIS A 69 -16.12 4.44 7.63
CA HIS A 69 -16.03 4.88 6.25
C HIS A 69 -16.71 3.86 5.31
N ASP A 70 -17.18 4.34 4.16
CA ASP A 70 -17.66 3.53 3.05
C ASP A 70 -16.94 3.95 1.76
N CYS A 71 -15.62 3.71 1.72
CA CYS A 71 -14.81 4.19 0.60
C CYS A 71 -15.19 3.53 -0.72
N ILE A 72 -15.16 4.31 -1.81
CA ILE A 72 -15.55 3.87 -3.16
C ILE A 72 -14.71 2.70 -3.71
N PHE A 73 -13.50 2.49 -3.18
CA PHE A 73 -12.57 1.44 -3.59
C PHE A 73 -12.44 0.29 -2.56
N CYS A 74 -13.05 0.41 -1.39
CA CYS A 74 -12.73 -0.43 -0.22
C CYS A 74 -12.97 -1.92 -0.48
N TYR A 75 -11.92 -2.75 -0.42
CA TYR A 75 -12.05 -4.20 -0.54
C TYR A 75 -12.68 -4.85 0.70
N SER A 76 -12.49 -4.26 1.89
CA SER A 76 -13.07 -4.78 3.13
C SER A 76 -14.60 -4.74 3.09
N ASN A 77 -15.19 -3.68 2.53
CA ASN A 77 -16.64 -3.58 2.33
C ASN A 77 -17.13 -4.67 1.36
N VAL A 78 -16.38 -4.95 0.28
CA VAL A 78 -16.71 -6.04 -0.65
C VAL A 78 -16.66 -7.39 0.07
N ALA A 79 -15.65 -7.63 0.92
CA ALA A 79 -15.56 -8.84 1.72
C ALA A 79 -16.74 -9.01 2.68
N VAL A 80 -17.20 -7.94 3.34
CA VAL A 80 -18.41 -7.97 4.18
C VAL A 80 -19.65 -8.31 3.36
N LYS A 81 -19.87 -7.61 2.24
CA LYS A 81 -21.04 -7.84 1.36
C LYS A 81 -21.11 -9.26 0.80
N LEU A 82 -19.96 -9.90 0.56
CA LEU A 82 -19.89 -11.28 0.08
C LEU A 82 -19.84 -12.32 1.20
N GLY A 83 -19.93 -11.94 2.47
CA GLY A 83 -19.83 -12.87 3.61
C GLY A 83 -18.44 -13.52 3.75
N LYS A 84 -17.39 -12.85 3.24
CA LYS A 84 -16.00 -13.30 3.18
C LYS A 84 -15.07 -12.57 4.15
N ALA A 85 -15.57 -11.59 4.89
CA ALA A 85 -14.78 -10.86 5.86
C ALA A 85 -14.26 -11.81 6.96
N PRO A 86 -13.00 -11.66 7.41
CA PRO A 86 -12.48 -12.48 8.48
C PRO A 86 -13.22 -12.23 9.79
N LYS A 87 -13.29 -13.27 10.62
CA LYS A 87 -13.81 -13.15 11.98
C LYS A 87 -12.72 -12.54 12.87
N PRO A 88 -13.07 -11.90 14.00
CA PRO A 88 -12.06 -11.42 14.92
C PRO A 88 -11.13 -12.54 15.41
N GLY A 89 -9.84 -12.26 15.50
CA GLY A 89 -8.81 -13.19 15.96
C GLY A 89 -7.46 -13.06 15.26
N TYR A 90 -6.52 -13.90 15.68
CA TYR A 90 -5.16 -13.95 15.14
C TYR A 90 -5.07 -14.91 13.95
N TYR A 91 -4.50 -14.42 12.85
CA TYR A 91 -4.29 -15.16 11.59
C TYR A 91 -2.79 -15.18 11.27
N GLY A 92 -2.06 -16.07 11.92
CA GLY A 92 -0.61 -16.13 11.82
C GLY A 92 0.01 -17.42 12.35
N TRP A 93 1.30 -17.35 12.68
CA TRP A 93 2.12 -18.48 13.15
C TRP A 93 2.88 -18.07 14.42
N GLU A 94 3.48 -19.03 15.12
CA GLU A 94 4.00 -18.82 16.49
C GLU A 94 5.12 -17.79 16.63
N ARG A 95 5.99 -17.65 15.62
CA ARG A 95 7.16 -16.75 15.65
C ARG A 95 7.11 -15.76 14.48
N PRO A 96 6.17 -14.82 14.49
CA PRO A 96 6.03 -13.84 13.43
C PRO A 96 7.09 -12.75 13.56
N LYS A 97 7.61 -12.26 12.43
CA LYS A 97 8.50 -11.08 12.42
C LYS A 97 7.74 -9.76 12.59
N ALA A 98 6.50 -9.75 12.13
CA ALA A 98 5.59 -8.61 12.23
C ALA A 98 4.15 -9.11 12.33
N ILE A 99 3.28 -8.36 12.99
CA ILE A 99 1.84 -8.60 13.08
C ILE A 99 1.12 -7.30 12.75
N THR A 100 0.16 -7.36 11.85
CA THR A 100 -0.67 -6.21 11.51
C THR A 100 -2.01 -6.26 12.22
N VAL A 101 -2.32 -5.23 13.00
CA VAL A 101 -3.62 -5.02 13.59
C VAL A 101 -4.53 -4.35 12.56
N SER A 102 -5.55 -5.12 12.16
CA SER A 102 -6.53 -4.88 11.10
C SER A 102 -5.96 -4.83 9.69
N GLN A 103 -6.40 -5.79 8.87
CA GLN A 103 -6.42 -5.65 7.42
C GLN A 103 -7.86 -5.42 6.92
N TYR A 104 -8.87 -5.67 7.74
CA TYR A 104 -10.28 -5.47 7.42
C TYR A 104 -10.95 -4.62 8.50
N GLY A 105 -11.85 -3.74 8.08
CA GLY A 105 -12.57 -2.79 8.94
C GLY A 105 -11.71 -1.62 9.43
N GLU A 106 -12.19 -0.95 10.48
CA GLU A 106 -11.48 0.09 11.22
C GLU A 106 -11.22 -0.39 12.66
N PRO A 107 -9.95 -0.66 13.05
CA PRO A 107 -9.64 -1.21 14.36
C PRO A 107 -10.02 -0.29 15.52
N LEU A 108 -9.97 1.03 15.33
CA LEU A 108 -10.24 2.01 16.40
C LEU A 108 -11.72 2.11 16.77
N LEU A 109 -12.63 1.48 16.02
CA LEU A 109 -14.02 1.28 16.45
C LEU A 109 -14.15 0.25 17.58
N SER A 110 -13.16 -0.64 17.72
CA SER A 110 -13.20 -1.69 18.72
C SER A 110 -12.73 -1.16 20.07
N LYS A 111 -13.58 -1.27 21.09
CA LYS A 111 -13.22 -0.99 22.49
C LYS A 111 -12.08 -1.86 23.03
N ARG A 112 -11.74 -2.94 22.31
CA ARG A 112 -10.69 -3.90 22.67
C ARG A 112 -9.32 -3.56 22.07
N ILE A 113 -9.16 -2.48 21.32
CA ILE A 113 -7.87 -2.17 20.66
C ILE A 113 -6.70 -2.09 21.66
N VAL A 114 -6.89 -1.42 22.81
CA VAL A 114 -5.86 -1.30 23.85
C VAL A 114 -5.55 -2.66 24.50
N GLU A 115 -6.59 -3.45 24.80
CA GLU A 115 -6.46 -4.81 25.35
C GLU A 115 -5.68 -5.72 24.38
N VAL A 116 -6.07 -5.73 23.11
CA VAL A 116 -5.46 -6.55 22.06
C VAL A 116 -4.03 -6.12 21.78
N ASN A 117 -3.76 -4.81 21.73
CA ASN A 117 -2.40 -4.31 21.54
C ASN A 117 -1.47 -4.79 22.67
N ARG A 118 -1.89 -4.66 23.94
CA ARG A 118 -1.14 -5.19 25.09
C ARG A 118 -0.94 -6.70 25.01
N MET A 119 -2.01 -7.45 24.76
CA MET A 119 -1.96 -8.91 24.64
C MET A 119 -0.99 -9.36 23.53
N LEU A 120 -1.00 -8.68 22.37
CA LEU A 120 -0.08 -8.99 21.28
C LEU A 120 1.37 -8.69 21.65
N ARG A 121 1.63 -7.57 22.33
CA ARG A 121 2.98 -7.22 22.79
C ARG A 121 3.51 -8.23 23.81
N GLU A 122 2.68 -8.63 24.77
CA GLU A 122 3.04 -9.64 25.78
C GLU A 122 3.32 -11.02 25.15
N ARG A 123 2.50 -11.42 24.18
CA ARG A 123 2.60 -12.74 23.54
C ARG A 123 3.71 -12.83 22.49
N PHE A 124 4.00 -11.72 21.80
CA PHE A 124 4.96 -11.67 20.71
C PHE A 124 5.95 -10.50 20.91
N PRO A 125 6.78 -10.53 21.97
CA PRO A 125 7.63 -9.40 22.34
C PRO A 125 8.67 -9.03 21.27
N GLU A 126 9.10 -10.01 20.47
CA GLU A 126 10.07 -9.82 19.37
C GLU A 126 9.43 -9.43 18.03
N ALA A 127 8.09 -9.44 17.93
CA ALA A 127 7.40 -9.13 16.70
C ALA A 127 7.12 -7.63 16.59
N ARG A 128 7.37 -7.07 15.40
CA ARG A 128 6.94 -5.71 15.09
C ARG A 128 5.40 -5.64 15.04
N LEU A 129 4.79 -4.72 15.78
CA LEU A 129 3.35 -4.49 15.75
C LEU A 129 3.02 -3.31 14.86
N ASP A 130 2.24 -3.57 13.81
CA ASP A 130 1.80 -2.57 12.84
C ASP A 130 0.32 -2.26 13.07
N LEU A 131 -0.06 -0.98 13.17
CA LEU A 131 -1.46 -0.55 13.13
C LEU A 131 -1.80 -0.03 11.74
N GLN A 132 -2.89 -0.52 11.15
CA GLN A 132 -3.50 0.11 9.97
C GLN A 132 -4.84 0.69 10.33
N THR A 133 -5.03 1.98 10.07
CA THR A 133 -6.26 2.70 10.43
C THR A 133 -6.59 3.75 9.38
N ASN A 134 -7.86 4.16 9.32
CA ASN A 134 -8.28 5.37 8.63
C ASN A 134 -7.96 6.64 9.45
N GLY A 135 -7.56 6.50 10.72
CA GLY A 135 -7.11 7.59 11.61
C GLY A 135 -8.24 8.45 12.20
N SER A 136 -9.47 8.35 11.70
CA SER A 136 -10.56 9.27 12.06
C SER A 136 -11.00 9.23 13.54
N LEU A 137 -10.61 8.19 14.28
CA LEU A 137 -10.92 7.99 15.70
C LEU A 137 -9.67 8.07 16.60
N LEU A 138 -8.50 8.39 16.03
CA LEU A 138 -7.27 8.49 16.78
C LEU A 138 -7.20 9.85 17.50
N THR A 139 -7.10 9.82 18.82
CA THR A 139 -6.90 10.99 19.69
C THR A 139 -5.58 10.87 20.43
N GLU A 140 -5.03 11.96 20.98
CA GLU A 140 -3.81 11.89 21.81
C GLU A 140 -4.00 10.94 23.00
N GLU A 141 -5.17 10.98 23.66
CA GLU A 141 -5.48 10.12 24.81
C GLU A 141 -5.49 8.62 24.43
N LEU A 142 -6.02 8.29 23.25
CA LEU A 142 -5.98 6.92 22.76
C LEU A 142 -4.56 6.54 22.37
N TRP A 143 -3.83 7.42 21.68
CA TRP A 143 -2.46 7.17 21.23
C TRP A 143 -1.52 6.84 22.39
N GLN A 144 -1.61 7.57 23.51
CA GLN A 144 -0.84 7.30 24.73
C GLN A 144 -1.06 5.92 25.36
N LYS A 145 -2.13 5.21 24.98
CA LYS A 145 -2.47 3.87 25.49
C LYS A 145 -2.06 2.75 24.53
N LEU A 146 -1.55 3.09 23.34
CA LEU A 146 -1.19 2.13 22.30
C LEU A 146 0.33 2.03 22.18
N ASP A 147 0.81 0.82 22.00
CA ASP A 147 2.23 0.48 21.82
C ASP A 147 2.40 -0.25 20.48
N PHE A 148 2.59 0.53 19.41
CA PHE A 148 2.84 0.03 18.06
C PHE A 148 4.20 0.49 17.58
N ASP A 149 4.90 -0.35 16.83
CA ASP A 149 6.21 0.00 16.25
C ASP A 149 6.06 0.72 14.91
N LEU A 150 4.93 0.50 14.22
CA LEU A 150 4.59 1.16 12.97
C LEU A 150 3.10 1.50 12.91
N VAL A 151 2.76 2.70 12.46
CA VAL A 151 1.38 3.11 12.21
C VAL A 151 1.24 3.58 10.77
N MET A 152 0.21 3.08 10.10
CA MET A 152 -0.13 3.45 8.74
C MET A 152 -1.55 4.02 8.68
N ILE A 153 -1.66 5.32 8.43
CA ILE A 153 -2.91 6.06 8.34
C ILE A 153 -3.30 6.24 6.87
N SER A 154 -4.56 5.94 6.53
CA SER A 154 -5.05 6.04 5.15
C SER A 154 -5.51 7.46 4.83
N LEU A 155 -5.02 8.04 3.74
CA LEU A 155 -5.50 9.30 3.21
C LEU A 155 -5.37 9.32 1.68
N ASP A 156 -6.48 9.60 0.98
CA ASP A 156 -6.59 9.51 -0.48
C ASP A 156 -6.96 10.82 -1.17
N SER A 157 -7.07 11.91 -0.39
CA SER A 157 -7.38 13.26 -0.86
C SER A 157 -6.68 14.32 -0.02
N SER A 158 -6.45 15.49 -0.62
CA SER A 158 -5.85 16.66 0.02
C SER A 158 -6.87 17.68 0.53
N THR A 159 -8.17 17.45 0.30
CA THR A 159 -9.24 18.36 0.74
C THR A 159 -10.39 17.61 1.40
N ARG A 160 -11.08 18.28 2.32
CA ARG A 160 -12.26 17.76 3.03
C ARG A 160 -13.39 17.34 2.10
N GLU A 161 -13.71 18.15 1.10
CA GLU A 161 -14.78 17.85 0.13
C GLU A 161 -14.48 16.55 -0.64
N LYS A 162 -13.24 16.38 -1.08
CA LYS A 162 -12.84 15.20 -1.84
C LYS A 162 -12.72 13.96 -0.94
N HIS A 163 -12.26 14.14 0.30
CA HIS A 163 -12.27 13.09 1.32
C HIS A 163 -13.68 12.57 1.55
N LEU A 164 -14.66 13.46 1.72
CA LEU A 164 -16.07 13.10 1.86
C LEU A 164 -16.57 12.32 0.64
N LYS A 165 -16.24 12.75 -0.58
CA LYS A 165 -16.62 12.03 -1.81
C LYS A 165 -15.99 10.63 -1.92
N ILE A 166 -14.73 10.47 -1.53
CA ILE A 166 -14.01 9.19 -1.63
C ILE A 166 -14.43 8.21 -0.54
N THR A 167 -14.55 8.69 0.70
CA THR A 167 -14.76 7.86 1.90
C THR A 167 -16.22 7.77 2.35
N ASN A 168 -17.09 8.65 1.84
CA ASN A 168 -18.45 8.86 2.32
C ASN A 168 -18.51 9.18 3.84
N ALA A 169 -17.48 9.84 4.37
CA ALA A 169 -17.39 10.23 5.77
C ALA A 169 -16.73 11.61 5.92
N ASP A 170 -17.34 12.51 6.68
CA ASP A 170 -16.82 13.86 6.91
C ASP A 170 -15.79 13.86 8.06
N THR A 171 -14.62 13.29 7.79
CA THR A 171 -13.60 12.99 8.81
C THR A 171 -12.20 13.51 8.48
N PHE A 172 -12.05 14.30 7.41
CA PHE A 172 -10.74 14.77 6.92
C PHE A 172 -9.91 15.44 8.02
N ASP A 173 -10.50 16.38 8.76
CA ASP A 173 -9.82 17.13 9.81
C ASP A 173 -9.32 16.21 10.94
N ALA A 174 -10.09 15.16 11.27
CA ALA A 174 -9.70 14.15 12.24
C ALA A 174 -8.54 13.26 11.74
N VAL A 175 -8.55 12.88 10.46
CA VAL A 175 -7.45 12.12 9.84
C VAL A 175 -6.16 12.93 9.80
N VAL A 176 -6.25 14.22 9.45
CA VAL A 176 -5.11 15.14 9.47
C VAL A 176 -4.59 15.32 10.90
N ASN A 177 -5.48 15.39 11.90
CA ASN A 177 -5.07 15.42 13.30
C ASN A 177 -4.33 14.14 13.71
N ALA A 178 -4.82 12.97 13.29
CA ALA A 178 -4.16 11.69 13.56
C ALA A 178 -2.74 11.63 12.95
N LEU A 179 -2.56 12.12 11.73
CA LEU A 179 -1.24 12.26 11.11
C LEU A 179 -0.32 13.18 11.91
N ARG A 180 -0.85 14.30 12.44
CA ARG A 180 -0.08 15.21 13.30
C ARG A 180 0.35 14.55 14.62
N ILE A 181 -0.55 13.83 15.27
CA ILE A 181 -0.26 13.11 16.52
C ILE A 181 0.89 12.13 16.28
N VAL A 182 0.73 11.24 15.29
CA VAL A 182 1.70 10.17 15.03
C VAL A 182 3.00 10.74 14.48
N GLY A 183 2.97 11.75 13.62
CA GLY A 183 4.17 12.38 13.06
C GLY A 183 4.97 13.21 14.08
N SER A 184 4.40 13.51 15.26
CA SER A 184 5.12 14.13 16.38
C SER A 184 5.81 13.12 17.31
N ASP A 185 5.58 11.82 17.11
CA ASP A 185 6.10 10.75 17.96
C ASP A 185 7.28 10.04 17.29
N GLU A 186 8.50 10.44 17.65
CA GLU A 186 9.74 9.86 17.10
C GLU A 186 9.99 8.41 17.54
N SER A 187 9.21 7.87 18.48
CA SER A 187 9.36 6.49 18.95
C SER A 187 8.71 5.45 18.03
N VAL A 188 7.87 5.90 17.09
CA VAL A 188 7.10 5.04 16.19
C VAL A 188 7.39 5.37 14.74
N ARG A 189 7.46 4.34 13.89
CA ARG A 189 7.54 4.56 12.44
C ARG A 189 6.16 4.94 11.90
N SER A 190 6.06 6.10 11.27
CA SER A 190 4.80 6.62 10.73
C SER A 190 4.72 6.50 9.22
N ALA A 191 3.55 6.15 8.70
CA ALA A 191 3.30 6.10 7.27
C ALA A 191 1.93 6.68 6.90
N VAL A 192 1.88 7.50 5.86
CA VAL A 192 0.63 7.78 5.16
C VAL A 192 0.47 6.79 4.02
N ARG A 193 -0.69 6.14 3.95
CA ARG A 193 -1.03 5.23 2.85
C ARG A 193 -2.02 5.91 1.93
N THR A 194 -1.71 5.86 0.64
CA THR A 194 -2.55 6.43 -0.42
C THR A 194 -2.71 5.41 -1.54
N ILE A 195 -3.93 5.25 -2.03
CA ILE A 195 -4.26 4.41 -3.17
C ILE A 195 -4.15 5.26 -4.44
N PHE A 196 -3.37 4.82 -5.41
CA PHE A 196 -3.30 5.42 -6.74
C PHE A 196 -4.62 5.16 -7.50
N MET A 197 -5.43 6.20 -7.64
CA MET A 197 -6.72 6.20 -8.34
C MET A 197 -6.70 7.26 -9.45
N PRO A 198 -6.03 7.00 -10.58
CA PRO A 198 -5.89 7.98 -11.65
C PRO A 198 -7.26 8.43 -12.17
N GLY A 199 -7.37 9.70 -12.52
CA GLY A 199 -8.63 10.38 -12.82
C GLY A 199 -9.39 10.85 -11.57
N ILE A 200 -9.16 10.21 -10.42
CA ILE A 200 -9.77 10.59 -9.14
C ILE A 200 -8.80 11.46 -8.33
N ASN A 201 -7.59 10.99 -7.99
CA ASN A 201 -6.72 11.64 -7.01
C ASN A 201 -5.32 12.02 -7.52
N ASP A 202 -5.18 12.21 -8.83
CA ASP A 202 -3.89 12.56 -9.47
C ASP A 202 -3.19 13.75 -8.80
N GLU A 203 -3.91 14.87 -8.61
CA GLU A 203 -3.35 16.07 -8.00
C GLU A 203 -3.19 15.97 -6.48
N ASP A 204 -3.88 15.02 -5.83
CA ASP A 204 -3.83 14.89 -4.38
C ASP A 204 -2.58 14.15 -3.93
N ILE A 205 -2.09 13.18 -4.68
CA ILE A 205 -0.92 12.38 -4.33
C ILE A 205 0.29 13.25 -3.95
N PRO A 206 0.75 14.22 -4.77
CA PRO A 206 1.84 15.11 -4.37
C PRO A 206 1.47 16.04 -3.20
N LYS A 207 0.23 16.53 -3.12
CA LYS A 207 -0.24 17.40 -2.02
C LYS A 207 -0.30 16.66 -0.68
N ILE A 208 -0.70 15.40 -0.68
CA ILE A 208 -0.68 14.50 0.48
C ILE A 208 0.76 14.24 0.90
N ALA A 209 1.67 14.00 -0.04
CA ALA A 209 3.09 13.80 0.25
C ALA A 209 3.72 15.02 0.93
N GLU A 210 3.45 16.22 0.40
CA GLU A 210 3.88 17.49 1.00
C GLU A 210 3.29 17.71 2.40
N MET A 211 1.98 17.53 2.54
CA MET A 211 1.31 17.68 3.84
C MET A 211 1.85 16.68 4.87
N ALA A 212 1.97 15.40 4.51
CA ALA A 212 2.47 14.36 5.40
C ALA A 212 3.91 14.67 5.84
N SER A 213 4.77 15.11 4.92
CA SER A 213 6.13 15.56 5.27
C SER A 213 6.11 16.73 6.25
N SER A 214 5.22 17.71 6.06
CA SER A 214 5.11 18.86 6.96
C SER A 214 4.63 18.49 8.38
N LEU A 215 3.96 17.35 8.51
CA LEU A 215 3.43 16.83 9.78
C LEU A 215 4.41 15.85 10.48
N GLY A 216 5.61 15.64 9.94
CA GLY A 216 6.61 14.74 10.51
C GLY A 216 6.43 13.26 10.15
N ILE A 217 5.57 12.94 9.17
CA ILE A 217 5.40 11.56 8.72
C ILE A 217 6.66 11.05 8.02
N ASP A 218 7.08 9.83 8.34
CA ASP A 218 8.35 9.30 7.86
C ASP A 218 8.32 8.81 6.41
N GLU A 219 7.23 8.16 6.00
CA GLU A 219 7.11 7.56 4.67
C GLU A 219 5.69 7.66 4.10
N MET A 220 5.61 7.68 2.78
CA MET A 220 4.36 7.49 2.06
C MET A 220 4.37 6.12 1.39
N MET A 221 3.40 5.28 1.72
CA MET A 221 3.16 4.04 0.99
C MET A 221 2.11 4.30 -0.10
N LEU A 222 2.58 4.54 -1.34
CA LEU A 222 1.69 4.61 -2.50
C LEU A 222 1.39 3.18 -2.97
N GLN A 223 0.12 2.80 -2.93
CA GLN A 223 -0.35 1.48 -3.32
C GLN A 223 -1.18 1.59 -4.59
N PRO A 224 -1.04 0.67 -5.54
CA PRO A 224 -1.86 0.76 -6.73
C PRO A 224 -3.22 0.10 -6.48
N LEU A 225 -4.28 0.67 -7.05
CA LEU A 225 -5.65 0.20 -6.86
C LEU A 225 -5.82 -1.28 -7.25
N THR A 226 -6.67 -1.98 -6.49
CA THR A 226 -7.30 -3.24 -6.87
C THR A 226 -8.78 -2.98 -7.08
N ILE A 227 -9.29 -3.40 -8.23
CA ILE A 227 -10.64 -3.14 -8.70
C ILE A 227 -11.48 -4.39 -8.47
N HIS A 228 -12.41 -4.31 -7.53
CA HIS A 228 -13.39 -5.36 -7.29
C HIS A 228 -14.69 -5.06 -8.01
N GLU A 229 -15.35 -6.10 -8.54
CA GLU A 229 -16.57 -5.97 -9.35
C GLU A 229 -17.65 -5.11 -8.68
N LEU A 230 -17.89 -5.31 -7.37
CA LEU A 230 -18.89 -4.55 -6.62
C LEU A 230 -18.55 -3.05 -6.46
N ASN A 231 -17.31 -2.64 -6.74
CA ASN A 231 -16.87 -1.25 -6.67
C ASN A 231 -16.75 -0.59 -8.06
N VAL A 232 -16.85 -1.35 -9.16
CA VAL A 232 -16.63 -0.83 -10.53
C VAL A 232 -17.53 0.37 -10.84
N GLU A 233 -18.82 0.28 -10.52
CA GLU A 233 -19.76 1.39 -10.81
C GLU A 233 -19.47 2.63 -9.95
N ARG A 234 -19.05 2.44 -8.69
CA ARG A 234 -18.68 3.55 -7.80
C ARG A 234 -17.43 4.26 -8.32
N LEU A 235 -16.43 3.49 -8.72
CA LEU A 235 -15.17 3.98 -9.28
C LEU A 235 -15.40 4.70 -10.63
N ARG A 236 -16.25 4.15 -11.50
CA ARG A 236 -16.63 4.79 -12.77
C ARG A 236 -17.30 6.14 -12.54
N LYS A 237 -18.29 6.20 -11.64
CA LYS A 237 -18.98 7.46 -11.28
C LYS A 237 -18.04 8.50 -10.67
N ALA A 238 -17.04 8.05 -9.92
CA ALA A 238 -16.03 8.92 -9.33
C ALA A 238 -14.98 9.44 -10.35
N GLY A 239 -14.96 8.91 -11.58
CA GLY A 239 -14.05 9.34 -12.64
C GLY A 239 -12.75 8.55 -12.75
N LEU A 240 -12.72 7.30 -12.26
CA LEU A 240 -11.52 6.45 -12.40
C LEU A 240 -11.15 6.25 -13.87
N ASP A 241 -9.90 6.51 -14.20
CA ASP A 241 -9.27 6.08 -15.43
C ASP A 241 -8.78 4.63 -15.26
N PHE A 242 -9.58 3.68 -15.76
CA PHE A 242 -9.29 2.24 -15.64
C PHE A 242 -8.01 1.84 -16.38
N ASP A 243 -7.68 2.49 -17.50
CA ASP A 243 -6.50 2.18 -18.28
C ASP A 243 -5.22 2.62 -17.56
N ARG A 244 -5.24 3.83 -16.98
CA ARG A 244 -4.13 4.33 -16.17
C ARG A 244 -3.99 3.54 -14.87
N ALA A 245 -5.09 3.07 -14.27
CA ALA A 245 -5.06 2.27 -13.03
C ALA A 245 -4.30 0.93 -13.20
N GLU A 246 -4.28 0.39 -14.42
CA GLU A 246 -3.51 -0.80 -14.77
C GLU A 246 -2.07 -0.49 -15.20
N SER A 247 -1.74 0.75 -15.54
CA SER A 247 -0.41 1.10 -16.05
C SER A 247 0.64 1.18 -14.94
N VAL A 248 1.68 0.33 -15.02
CA VAL A 248 2.84 0.40 -14.11
C VAL A 248 3.59 1.72 -14.30
N ARG A 249 3.67 2.21 -15.54
CA ARG A 249 4.30 3.50 -15.86
C ARG A 249 3.62 4.66 -15.13
N GLU A 250 2.29 4.78 -15.26
CA GLU A 250 1.54 5.89 -14.64
C GLU A 250 1.67 5.86 -13.12
N PHE A 251 1.56 4.67 -12.52
CA PHE A 251 1.76 4.47 -11.09
C PHE A 251 3.15 4.91 -10.62
N LEU A 252 4.22 4.53 -11.34
CA LEU A 252 5.59 4.91 -10.99
C LEU A 252 5.84 6.40 -11.20
N LYS A 253 5.21 7.04 -12.19
CA LYS A 253 5.27 8.50 -12.39
C LYS A 253 4.64 9.25 -11.22
N ALA A 254 3.47 8.81 -10.74
CA ALA A 254 2.84 9.37 -9.55
C ALA A 254 3.73 9.21 -8.30
N ALA A 255 4.36 8.04 -8.13
CA ALA A 255 5.31 7.79 -7.05
C ALA A 255 6.56 8.70 -7.16
N MET A 256 7.09 8.91 -8.37
CA MET A 256 8.21 9.81 -8.62
C MET A 256 7.89 11.25 -8.24
N GLU A 257 6.68 11.72 -8.56
CA GLU A 257 6.24 13.06 -8.24
C GLU A 257 6.13 13.26 -6.73
N ALA A 258 5.49 12.33 -6.01
CA ALA A 258 5.40 12.38 -4.56
C ALA A 258 6.77 12.27 -3.86
N LYS A 259 7.74 11.55 -4.43
CA LYS A 259 9.09 11.38 -3.86
C LYS A 259 9.86 12.72 -3.72
N ARG A 260 9.40 13.77 -4.40
CA ARG A 260 9.96 15.12 -4.26
C ARG A 260 9.74 15.71 -2.86
N TYR A 261 8.76 15.21 -2.11
CA TYR A 261 8.34 15.76 -0.82
C TYR A 261 8.62 14.83 0.37
N ILE A 262 8.49 13.51 0.20
CA ILE A 262 8.61 12.53 1.30
C ILE A 262 9.31 11.24 0.82
N ASP A 263 9.76 10.37 1.74
CA ASP A 263 10.23 9.03 1.40
C ASP A 263 9.07 8.16 0.88
N VAL A 264 8.80 8.26 -0.42
CA VAL A 264 7.80 7.44 -1.09
C VAL A 264 8.32 6.02 -1.27
N ARG A 265 7.45 5.07 -0.95
CA ARG A 265 7.64 3.63 -1.11
C ARG A 265 6.41 3.03 -1.78
N ILE A 266 6.60 1.91 -2.48
CA ILE A 266 5.52 1.15 -3.13
C ILE A 266 5.50 -0.27 -2.60
N SER A 267 4.38 -1.00 -2.75
CA SER A 267 4.23 -2.37 -2.27
C SER A 267 5.47 -3.24 -2.54
N GLY A 268 6.06 -3.83 -1.49
CA GLY A 268 7.35 -4.50 -1.58
C GLY A 268 7.39 -5.66 -2.58
N CYS A 269 6.32 -6.46 -2.65
CA CYS A 269 6.19 -7.56 -3.62
C CYS A 269 6.21 -7.06 -5.07
N GLN A 270 5.65 -5.89 -5.35
CA GLN A 270 5.70 -5.27 -6.67
C GLN A 270 7.09 -4.71 -6.95
N LEU A 271 7.69 -4.05 -5.97
CA LEU A 271 9.02 -3.46 -6.11
C LEU A 271 10.07 -4.51 -6.49
N VAL A 272 10.08 -5.67 -5.83
CA VAL A 272 11.04 -6.75 -6.15
C VAL A 272 10.81 -7.32 -7.55
N LEU A 273 9.56 -7.39 -8.03
CA LEU A 273 9.24 -7.80 -9.41
C LEU A 273 9.70 -6.75 -10.42
N TYR A 274 9.38 -5.47 -10.20
CA TYR A 274 9.76 -4.37 -11.09
C TYR A 274 11.29 -4.21 -11.20
N ARG A 275 12.03 -4.56 -10.14
CA ARG A 275 13.50 -4.60 -10.17
C ARG A 275 14.06 -5.67 -11.11
N ARG A 276 13.34 -6.76 -11.38
CA ARG A 276 13.76 -7.79 -12.34
C ARG A 276 13.43 -7.47 -13.80
N MET A 277 12.47 -6.59 -14.05
CA MET A 277 12.10 -6.18 -15.41
C MET A 277 13.17 -5.28 -16.02
N ASP A 278 13.48 -5.44 -17.31
CA ASP A 278 14.22 -4.41 -18.04
C ASP A 278 13.37 -3.13 -18.17
N HIS A 279 14.01 -2.03 -18.57
CA HIS A 279 13.36 -0.71 -18.63
C HIS A 279 12.19 -0.64 -19.62
N LEU A 280 12.25 -1.32 -20.76
CA LEU A 280 11.17 -1.30 -21.76
C LEU A 280 9.99 -2.16 -21.31
N THR A 281 10.26 -3.36 -20.76
CA THR A 281 9.22 -4.20 -20.15
C THR A 281 8.53 -3.46 -19.02
N LEU A 282 9.29 -2.85 -18.08
CA LEU A 282 8.73 -2.06 -16.99
C LEU A 282 7.83 -0.91 -17.49
N PHE A 283 8.28 -0.20 -18.52
CA PHE A 283 7.58 0.94 -19.10
C PHE A 283 6.24 0.56 -19.76
N SER A 284 6.17 -0.63 -20.33
CA SER A 284 4.98 -1.15 -21.05
C SER A 284 4.11 -2.06 -20.19
N ALA A 285 4.60 -2.46 -19.01
CA ALA A 285 3.90 -3.37 -18.13
C ALA A 285 2.55 -2.83 -17.69
N ARG A 286 1.55 -3.72 -17.72
CA ARG A 286 0.21 -3.49 -17.18
C ARG A 286 -0.08 -4.52 -16.10
N ARG A 287 -0.70 -4.08 -15.01
CA ARG A 287 -1.24 -4.92 -13.96
C ARG A 287 -2.63 -5.40 -14.35
N VAL A 288 -2.96 -6.63 -13.98
CA VAL A 288 -4.36 -7.06 -13.89
C VAL A 288 -4.92 -6.46 -12.61
N ALA A 289 -5.55 -5.29 -12.71
CA ALA A 289 -6.08 -4.59 -11.53
C ALA A 289 -7.39 -5.21 -11.03
N ARG A 290 -8.12 -5.93 -11.90
CA ARG A 290 -9.36 -6.61 -11.53
C ARG A 290 -9.05 -7.87 -10.73
N ASP A 291 -9.60 -7.97 -9.54
CA ASP A 291 -9.33 -9.10 -8.65
C ASP A 291 -10.60 -9.61 -7.97
N VAL A 292 -10.57 -10.91 -7.63
CA VAL A 292 -11.53 -11.51 -6.72
C VAL A 292 -11.23 -11.01 -5.30
N VAL A 293 -12.27 -10.96 -4.46
CA VAL A 293 -12.08 -10.55 -3.07
C VAL A 293 -11.04 -11.43 -2.39
N PRO A 294 -10.00 -10.84 -1.77
CA PRO A 294 -8.99 -11.63 -1.07
C PRO A 294 -9.64 -12.41 0.08
N LEU A 295 -9.39 -13.72 0.08
CA LEU A 295 -9.76 -14.63 1.15
C LEU A 295 -8.56 -14.84 2.06
N VAL A 296 -8.75 -14.68 3.37
CA VAL A 296 -7.72 -15.08 4.35
C VAL A 296 -7.62 -16.60 4.31
N LYS A 297 -6.53 -17.11 3.72
CA LYS A 297 -6.27 -18.56 3.59
C LYS A 297 -5.70 -19.20 4.85
N ARG A 298 -5.37 -18.41 5.87
CA ARG A 298 -4.79 -18.88 7.14
C ARG A 298 -5.90 -19.28 8.11
N GLU A 299 -5.62 -20.30 8.93
CA GLU A 299 -6.51 -20.68 10.01
C GLU A 299 -6.52 -19.62 11.11
N ARG A 300 -7.68 -19.47 11.74
CA ARG A 300 -7.89 -18.54 12.85
C ARG A 300 -7.47 -19.20 14.15
N ASN A 301 -6.46 -18.67 14.80
CA ASN A 301 -6.12 -19.04 16.17
C ASN A 301 -7.02 -18.25 17.13
N VAL A 302 -7.82 -18.97 17.94
CA VAL A 302 -8.85 -18.39 18.84
C VAL A 302 -8.26 -17.91 20.18
N THR A 303 -6.97 -18.11 20.39
CA THR A 303 -6.21 -17.61 21.54
C THR A 303 -6.06 -16.10 21.50
#